data_AF-X0WQP5-F1
#
_entry.id   AF-X0WQP5-F1
#
_cell.length_a   1.000
_cell.length_b   1.000
_cell.length_c   1.000
_cell.angle_alpha   90.00
_cell.angle_beta   90.00
_cell.angle_gamma   90.00
#
_symmetry.space_group_name_H-M   'P 1'
#
loop_
_entity.id
_entity.type
_entity.pdbx_description
1 polymer ?
#
loop_
_entity_poly.entity_id
_entity_poly.type
_entity_poly.pdbx_seq_one_letter_code
_entity_poly.pdbx_strand_id
1 'polypeptide(L)'
;ALGRLDVFVADVKEMAKKKRRIVIVSHQARRLSELLEEGDIIAPSLTQLEELPPKGSVTLVQGSLAQGWVTGTLTLFTDAEIFGFTKKRRYIRRYPVHKAGVLSELTVGDYVVHIEHGIARFGGTRMMTAGEAEREYLILEYAAGDRLYAPTEQVDRVGRYIGPSAQPPALSRLGTQEWTRAKQRVKQRAGELVKELLALYALREVIPGFAFSPDTTWQEEMEASFPYVETADQVKATLQIKDDMEKAKPMDRLVCGDVG
;
A
#
# COMPACT_ATOMS: atom_id res chain seq x y z
N ALA A 1 30.18 4.92 -4.88
CA ALA A 1 29.43 6.12 -4.41
C ALA A 1 30.23 6.92 -3.38
N LEU A 2 30.88 6.28 -2.40
CA LEU A 2 31.71 6.92 -1.35
C LEU A 2 32.78 7.91 -1.87
N GLY A 3 33.52 7.56 -2.93
CA GLY A 3 34.58 8.44 -3.45
C GLY A 3 34.12 9.78 -4.06
N ARG A 4 32.81 10.01 -4.26
CA ARG A 4 32.30 11.36 -4.60
C ARG A 4 32.07 12.22 -3.36
N LEU A 5 31.77 11.60 -2.22
CA LEU A 5 31.48 12.31 -0.98
C LEU A 5 32.75 12.92 -0.39
N ASP A 6 33.86 12.17 -0.38
CA ASP A 6 35.15 12.69 0.12
C ASP A 6 35.63 13.91 -0.68
N VAL A 7 35.46 13.85 -2.01
CA VAL A 7 35.75 14.98 -2.91
C VAL A 7 34.82 16.15 -2.62
N PHE A 8 33.53 15.89 -2.40
CA PHE A 8 32.56 16.92 -2.03
C PHE A 8 32.90 17.60 -0.69
N VAL A 9 33.30 16.84 0.33
CA VAL A 9 33.71 17.39 1.64
C VAL A 9 34.95 18.28 1.46
N ALA A 10 35.93 17.87 0.66
CA ALA A 10 37.10 18.68 0.33
C ALA A 10 36.72 20.00 -0.38
N ASP A 11 35.84 19.93 -1.36
CA ASP A 11 35.34 21.09 -2.11
C ASP A 11 34.60 22.07 -1.19
N VAL A 12 33.74 21.56 -0.30
CA VAL A 12 33.02 22.36 0.70
C VAL A 12 34.00 23.05 1.65
N LYS A 13 35.06 22.36 2.08
CA LYS A 13 36.13 22.92 2.94
C LYS A 13 36.86 24.07 2.25
N GLU A 14 37.19 23.92 0.96
CA GLU A 14 37.84 24.97 0.17
C GLU A 14 36.91 26.18 -0.02
N MET A 15 35.63 25.95 -0.31
CA MET A 15 34.63 27.02 -0.47
C MET A 15 34.40 27.78 0.85
N ALA A 16 34.37 27.08 1.98
CA ALA A 16 34.27 27.69 3.30
C ALA A 16 35.48 28.59 3.60
N LYS A 17 36.70 28.13 3.29
CA LYS A 17 37.93 28.95 3.41
C LYS A 17 37.89 30.23 2.55
N LYS A 18 37.25 30.18 1.39
CA LYS A 18 37.01 31.35 0.52
C LYS A 18 35.89 32.28 1.01
N LYS A 19 35.40 32.08 2.25
CA LYS A 19 34.30 32.84 2.89
C LYS A 19 32.98 32.78 2.11
N ARG A 20 32.74 31.70 1.35
CA ARG A 20 31.44 31.44 0.72
C ARG A 20 30.42 30.98 1.76
N ARG A 21 29.14 31.24 1.48
CA ARG A 21 28.01 30.73 2.25
C ARG A 21 27.55 29.44 1.60
N ILE A 22 27.47 28.35 2.35
CA ILE A 22 27.11 27.04 1.80
C ILE A 22 25.84 26.56 2.50
N VAL A 23 24.80 26.29 1.72
CA VAL A 23 23.55 25.71 2.20
C VAL A 23 23.37 24.36 1.52
N ILE A 24 23.10 23.31 2.29
CA ILE A 24 22.89 21.96 1.77
C ILE A 24 21.46 21.55 2.13
N VAL A 25 20.62 21.32 1.13
CA VAL A 25 19.24 20.88 1.31
C VAL A 25 19.15 19.38 1.04
N SER A 26 18.87 18.60 2.06
CA SER A 26 18.85 17.14 1.97
C SER A 26 17.79 16.52 2.87
N HIS A 27 17.22 15.40 2.44
CA HIS A 27 16.40 14.56 3.32
C HIS A 27 17.23 13.93 4.45
N GLN A 28 18.56 13.88 4.29
CA GLN A 28 19.52 13.27 5.21
C GLN A 28 20.38 14.32 5.94
N ALA A 29 19.81 15.51 6.21
CA ALA A 29 20.54 16.63 6.80
C ALA A 29 21.31 16.27 8.09
N ARG A 30 20.74 15.45 8.98
CA ARG A 30 21.42 15.00 10.22
C ARG A 30 22.65 14.15 9.93
N ARG A 31 22.54 13.14 9.07
CA ARG A 31 23.65 12.25 8.70
C ARG A 31 24.77 13.01 7.98
N LEU A 32 24.42 13.92 7.08
CA LEU A 32 25.40 14.78 6.41
C LEU A 32 26.12 15.72 7.40
N SER A 33 25.47 16.11 8.50
CA SER A 33 26.11 16.89 9.58
C SER A 33 27.21 16.07 10.24
N GLU A 34 26.92 14.81 10.60
CA GLU A 34 27.87 13.90 11.24
C GLU A 34 29.09 13.63 10.33
N LEU A 35 28.85 13.36 9.04
CA LEU A 35 29.92 13.14 8.06
C LEU A 35 30.80 14.38 7.82
N LEU A 36 30.20 15.58 7.87
CA LEU A 36 30.96 16.83 7.75
C LEU A 36 31.76 17.12 9.02
N GLU A 37 31.24 16.76 10.19
CA GLU A 37 31.95 16.87 11.48
C GLU A 37 33.19 15.97 11.52
N GLU A 38 33.12 14.74 10.99
CA GLU A 38 34.31 13.88 10.78
C GLU A 38 35.38 14.54 9.90
N GLY A 39 34.98 15.46 9.02
CA GLY A 39 35.85 16.26 8.16
C GLY A 39 36.35 17.60 8.75
N ASP A 40 36.13 17.85 10.05
CA ASP A 40 36.34 19.13 10.76
C ASP A 40 35.47 20.30 10.23
N ILE A 41 34.26 20.02 9.73
CA ILE A 41 33.33 21.04 9.25
C ILE A 41 32.08 21.05 10.12
N ILE A 42 31.91 22.11 10.90
CA ILE A 42 30.70 22.32 11.70
C ILE A 42 29.56 22.76 10.76
N ALA A 43 28.55 21.90 10.62
CA ALA A 43 27.44 22.12 9.71
C ALA A 43 26.10 21.90 10.44
N PRO A 44 25.55 22.90 11.17
CA PRO A 44 24.30 22.72 11.90
C PRO A 44 23.15 22.32 10.96
N SER A 45 22.39 21.32 11.39
CA SER A 45 21.15 20.87 10.73
C SER A 45 19.94 21.64 11.24
N LEU A 46 19.28 22.39 10.36
CA LEU A 46 18.09 23.20 10.63
C LEU A 46 16.86 22.65 9.91
N THR A 47 15.68 22.88 10.48
CA THR A 47 14.40 22.55 9.84
C THR A 47 13.97 23.63 8.84
N GLN A 48 14.36 24.88 9.09
CA GLN A 48 14.02 26.04 8.29
C GLN A 48 15.16 27.06 8.34
N LEU A 49 15.37 27.78 7.25
CA LEU A 49 16.38 28.82 7.14
C LEU A 49 15.67 30.16 6.85
N GLU A 50 15.56 31.02 7.86
CA GLU A 50 14.93 32.34 7.73
C GLU A 50 15.95 33.44 7.44
N GLU A 51 17.17 33.29 7.95
CA GLU A 51 18.26 34.24 7.77
C GLU A 51 19.41 33.63 6.96
N LEU A 52 20.13 34.48 6.25
CA LEU A 52 21.30 34.05 5.48
C LEU A 52 22.43 33.63 6.44
N PRO A 53 23.05 32.46 6.22
CA PRO A 53 24.11 31.98 7.08
C PRO A 53 25.36 32.88 7.02
N PRO A 54 26.19 32.89 8.08
CA PRO A 54 27.41 33.66 8.13
C PRO A 54 28.38 33.31 6.99
N LYS A 55 29.26 34.25 6.62
CA LYS A 55 30.24 34.01 5.55
C LYS A 55 31.26 32.96 6.01
N GLY A 56 31.48 31.94 5.18
CA GLY A 56 32.38 30.83 5.51
C GLY A 56 31.75 29.70 6.32
N SER A 57 30.44 29.72 6.56
CA SER A 57 29.74 28.63 7.24
C SER A 57 29.03 27.69 6.28
N VAL A 58 28.87 26.45 6.73
CA VAL A 58 28.04 25.42 6.10
C VAL A 58 26.79 25.26 6.94
N THR A 59 25.63 25.17 6.30
CA THR A 59 24.35 24.97 6.99
C THR A 59 23.54 23.93 6.26
N LEU A 60 23.05 22.94 7.00
CA LEU A 60 22.22 21.87 6.47
C LEU A 60 20.75 22.20 6.74
N VAL A 61 19.89 21.96 5.76
CA VAL A 61 18.45 22.16 5.89
C VAL A 61 17.75 20.86 5.51
N GLN A 62 16.87 20.40 6.39
CA GLN A 62 16.06 19.21 6.13
C GLN A 62 14.99 19.51 5.07
N GLY A 63 15.12 18.94 3.88
CA GLY A 63 14.17 19.20 2.79
C GLY A 63 14.57 18.56 1.47
N SER A 64 13.81 18.89 0.41
CA SER A 64 14.05 18.41 -0.94
C SER A 64 13.94 19.55 -1.94
N LEU A 65 14.97 19.69 -2.77
CA LEU A 65 14.97 20.58 -3.93
C LEU A 65 15.44 19.80 -5.15
N ALA A 66 14.96 20.21 -6.33
CA ALA A 66 15.23 19.52 -7.57
C ALA A 66 16.69 19.68 -8.04
N GLN A 67 17.30 20.83 -7.74
CA GLN A 67 18.66 21.15 -8.15
C GLN A 67 19.23 22.25 -7.25
N GLY A 68 20.55 22.22 -7.06
CA GLY A 68 21.33 23.29 -6.46
C GLY A 68 21.49 24.48 -7.39
N TRP A 69 21.97 25.59 -6.82
CA TRP A 69 22.25 26.81 -7.57
C TRP A 69 23.31 27.64 -6.88
N VAL A 70 23.88 28.59 -7.62
CA VAL A 70 24.92 29.50 -7.14
C VAL A 70 24.50 30.93 -7.41
N THR A 71 24.54 31.79 -6.39
CA THR A 71 24.34 33.24 -6.57
C THR A 71 25.31 34.04 -5.71
N GLY A 72 26.11 34.90 -6.34
CA GLY A 72 27.14 35.69 -5.65
C GLY A 72 28.06 34.83 -4.79
N THR A 73 28.06 35.05 -3.47
CA THR A 73 28.85 34.29 -2.49
C THR A 73 28.11 33.09 -1.88
N LEU A 74 26.84 32.86 -2.24
CA LEU A 74 26.01 31.76 -1.74
C LEU A 74 26.00 30.61 -2.75
N THR A 75 26.19 29.41 -2.23
CA THR A 75 26.08 28.15 -2.96
C THR A 75 25.06 27.27 -2.26
N LEU A 76 24.08 26.78 -3.00
CA LEU A 76 23.10 25.81 -2.53
C LEU A 76 23.36 24.46 -3.22
N PHE A 77 23.56 23.41 -2.42
CA PHE A 77 23.64 22.03 -2.88
C PHE A 77 22.40 21.25 -2.48
N THR A 78 22.04 20.25 -3.27
CA THR A 78 20.96 19.32 -3.00
C THR A 78 21.44 17.87 -3.10
N ASP A 79 20.57 16.92 -2.77
CA ASP A 79 20.84 15.49 -2.99
C ASP A 79 21.23 15.18 -4.46
N ALA A 80 20.80 16.00 -5.42
CA ALA A 80 21.15 15.85 -6.84
C ALA A 80 22.66 16.01 -7.08
N GLU A 81 23.29 17.03 -6.49
CA GLU A 81 24.71 17.32 -6.67
C GLU A 81 25.58 16.39 -5.82
N ILE A 82 25.09 15.97 -4.65
CA ILE A 82 25.84 15.13 -3.71
C ILE A 82 25.79 13.66 -4.13
N PHE A 83 24.60 13.14 -4.46
CA PHE A 83 24.38 11.71 -4.70
C PHE A 83 24.08 11.39 -6.19
N GLY A 84 23.85 12.39 -7.02
CA GLY A 84 23.55 12.23 -8.44
C GLY A 84 22.07 11.96 -8.76
N PHE A 85 21.18 11.98 -7.77
CA PHE A 85 19.75 11.78 -7.95
C PHE A 85 18.92 12.53 -6.92
N THR A 86 17.71 12.95 -7.29
CA THR A 86 16.71 13.51 -6.39
C THR A 86 15.64 12.47 -6.07
N LYS A 87 15.30 12.24 -4.79
CA LYS A 87 14.18 11.36 -4.42
C LYS A 87 12.86 11.92 -4.94
N LYS A 88 12.31 11.30 -5.99
CA LYS A 88 11.01 11.69 -6.56
C LYS A 88 9.89 11.01 -5.81
N ARG A 89 8.95 11.78 -5.27
CA ARG A 89 7.70 11.26 -4.72
C ARG A 89 6.81 10.80 -5.88
N ARG A 90 6.62 9.48 -6.02
CA ARG A 90 5.66 8.92 -6.98
C ARG A 90 4.26 9.03 -6.38
N TYR A 91 3.39 9.82 -6.99
CA TYR A 91 1.98 9.82 -6.61
C TYR A 91 1.33 8.54 -7.13
N ILE A 92 1.04 7.61 -6.22
CA ILE A 92 0.19 6.45 -6.51
C ILE A 92 -1.26 6.96 -6.49
N ARG A 93 -1.94 6.91 -7.64
CA ARG A 93 -3.39 7.12 -7.68
C ARG A 93 -4.05 5.94 -6.99
N ARG A 94 -4.50 6.13 -5.75
CA ARG A 94 -5.39 5.18 -5.08
C ARG A 94 -6.75 5.25 -5.77
N TYR A 95 -7.14 4.18 -6.46
CA TYR A 95 -8.54 3.99 -6.82
C TYR A 95 -9.30 3.61 -5.55
N PRO A 96 -10.32 4.38 -5.15
CA PRO A 96 -11.19 3.94 -4.07
C PRO A 96 -11.88 2.65 -4.53
N VAL A 97 -11.68 1.56 -3.78
CA VAL A 97 -12.54 0.39 -3.89
C VAL A 97 -13.89 0.81 -3.34
N HIS A 98 -14.73 1.37 -4.21
CA HIS A 98 -16.10 1.69 -3.86
C HIS A 98 -16.81 0.36 -3.56
N LYS A 99 -17.11 0.14 -2.28
CA LYS A 99 -18.23 -0.72 -1.88
C LYS A 99 -19.54 0.04 -2.15
N ALA A 100 -19.76 0.46 -3.39
CA ALA A 100 -21.05 0.98 -3.81
C ALA A 100 -22.07 -0.15 -3.71
N GLY A 101 -23.27 0.17 -3.22
CA GLY A 101 -24.33 -0.81 -2.99
C GLY A 101 -24.56 -1.61 -4.27
N VAL A 102 -24.52 -2.93 -4.17
CA VAL A 102 -24.54 -3.88 -5.29
C VAL A 102 -25.59 -3.53 -6.35
N LEU A 103 -26.73 -2.95 -5.95
CA LEU A 103 -27.80 -2.52 -6.85
C LEU A 103 -27.45 -1.42 -7.84
N SER A 104 -26.66 -0.41 -7.46
CA SER A 104 -26.43 0.77 -8.31
C SER A 104 -25.63 0.44 -9.56
N GLU A 105 -25.03 -0.74 -9.62
CA GLU A 105 -24.19 -1.22 -10.71
C GLU A 105 -24.80 -2.42 -11.47
N LEU A 106 -25.99 -2.90 -11.09
CA LEU A 106 -26.62 -4.04 -11.76
C LEU A 106 -27.39 -3.61 -13.01
N THR A 107 -27.09 -4.27 -14.11
CA THR A 107 -27.79 -4.13 -15.39
C THR A 107 -28.60 -5.39 -15.71
N VAL A 108 -29.73 -5.22 -16.41
CA VAL A 108 -30.56 -6.35 -16.83
C VAL A 108 -29.72 -7.31 -17.67
N GLY A 109 -29.71 -8.58 -17.27
CA GLY A 109 -28.87 -9.62 -17.86
C GLY A 109 -27.65 -10.00 -17.01
N ASP A 110 -27.27 -9.21 -16.01
CA ASP A 110 -26.16 -9.55 -15.12
C ASP A 110 -26.45 -10.79 -14.28
N TYR A 111 -25.40 -11.56 -14.01
CA TYR A 111 -25.49 -12.70 -13.10
C TYR A 111 -25.37 -12.23 -11.66
N VAL A 112 -26.27 -12.73 -10.82
CA VAL A 112 -26.35 -12.43 -9.39
C VAL A 112 -26.46 -13.70 -8.57
N VAL A 113 -26.10 -13.61 -7.30
CA VAL A 113 -26.19 -14.70 -6.33
C VAL A 113 -27.15 -14.29 -5.23
N HIS A 114 -28.25 -15.02 -5.11
CA HIS A 114 -29.12 -14.94 -3.94
C HIS A 114 -28.64 -15.92 -2.87
N ILE A 115 -28.47 -15.45 -1.63
CA ILE A 115 -27.89 -16.25 -0.53
C ILE A 115 -28.60 -17.59 -0.28
N GLU A 116 -29.93 -17.63 -0.45
CA GLU A 116 -30.75 -18.83 -0.23
C GLU A 116 -31.00 -19.68 -1.47
N HIS A 117 -30.95 -19.09 -2.67
CA HIS A 117 -31.51 -19.70 -3.88
C HIS A 117 -30.47 -19.93 -4.99
N GLY A 118 -29.28 -19.32 -4.86
CA GLY A 118 -28.16 -19.55 -5.76
C GLY A 118 -28.07 -18.53 -6.88
N ILE A 119 -27.50 -18.96 -8.00
CA ILE A 119 -27.14 -18.10 -9.13
C ILE A 119 -28.37 -17.87 -10.00
N ALA A 120 -28.68 -16.59 -10.25
CA ALA A 120 -29.77 -16.11 -11.08
C ALA A 120 -29.26 -15.07 -12.08
N ARG A 121 -30.11 -14.75 -13.06
CA ARG A 121 -29.94 -13.61 -13.96
C ARG A 121 -30.85 -12.47 -13.50
N PHE A 122 -30.33 -11.25 -13.41
CA PHE A 122 -31.11 -10.08 -13.05
C PHE A 122 -32.05 -9.66 -14.19
N GLY A 123 -33.34 -9.64 -13.92
CA GLY A 123 -34.41 -9.31 -14.87
C GLY A 123 -34.95 -7.88 -14.74
N GLY A 124 -34.35 -7.04 -13.88
CA GLY A 124 -34.81 -5.68 -13.62
C GLY A 124 -35.65 -5.56 -12.34
N THR A 125 -36.33 -4.42 -12.19
CA THR A 125 -37.24 -4.16 -11.07
C THR A 125 -38.67 -3.95 -11.57
N ARG A 126 -39.65 -4.24 -10.70
CA ARG A 126 -41.06 -4.05 -11.01
C ARG A 126 -41.85 -3.65 -9.76
N MET A 127 -42.71 -2.66 -9.91
CA MET A 127 -43.71 -2.31 -8.91
C MET A 127 -44.83 -3.35 -8.92
N MET A 128 -45.14 -3.89 -7.74
CA MET A 128 -46.22 -4.84 -7.54
C MET A 128 -47.04 -4.43 -6.31
N THR A 129 -48.36 -4.53 -6.43
CA THR A 129 -49.27 -4.28 -5.31
C THR A 129 -49.30 -5.50 -4.40
N ALA A 130 -48.89 -5.35 -3.15
CA ALA A 130 -48.92 -6.38 -2.13
C ALA A 130 -49.79 -5.91 -0.97
N GLY A 131 -51.07 -6.30 -0.98
CA GLY A 131 -52.08 -5.77 -0.04
C GLY A 131 -52.52 -4.36 -0.45
N GLU A 132 -52.49 -3.41 0.49
CA GLU A 132 -52.86 -1.99 0.26
C GLU A 132 -51.69 -1.08 -0.16
N ALA A 133 -50.47 -1.62 -0.25
CA ALA A 133 -49.26 -0.85 -0.58
C ALA A 133 -48.61 -1.34 -1.89
N GLU A 134 -48.13 -0.39 -2.69
CA GLU A 134 -47.24 -0.67 -3.82
C GLU A 134 -45.81 -0.85 -3.31
N ARG A 135 -45.16 -1.94 -3.72
CA ARG A 135 -43.77 -2.24 -3.36
C ARG A 135 -42.97 -2.58 -4.60
N GLU A 136 -41.69 -2.19 -4.59
CA GLU A 136 -40.75 -2.53 -5.65
C GLU A 136 -40.09 -3.88 -5.37
N TYR A 137 -40.09 -4.75 -6.38
CA TYR A 137 -39.45 -6.06 -6.34
C TYR A 137 -38.36 -6.18 -7.40
N LEU A 138 -37.26 -6.83 -7.03
CA LEU A 138 -36.23 -7.31 -7.93
C LEU A 138 -36.72 -8.60 -8.61
N ILE A 139 -36.57 -8.67 -9.93
CA ILE A 139 -36.88 -9.86 -10.72
C ILE A 139 -35.60 -10.66 -10.91
N LEU A 140 -35.57 -11.90 -10.41
CA LEU A 140 -34.45 -12.82 -10.57
C LEU A 140 -34.89 -14.04 -11.38
N GLU A 141 -34.24 -14.28 -12.51
CA GLU A 141 -34.53 -15.39 -13.42
C GLU A 141 -33.57 -16.56 -13.18
N TYR A 142 -34.12 -17.74 -12.95
CA TYR A 142 -33.41 -18.99 -12.67
C TYR A 142 -33.48 -19.93 -13.87
N ALA A 143 -32.87 -21.12 -13.73
CA ALA A 143 -32.94 -22.15 -14.76
C ALA A 143 -34.39 -22.58 -15.03
N ALA A 144 -34.64 -23.15 -16.21
CA ALA A 144 -35.97 -23.60 -16.66
C ALA A 144 -37.08 -22.51 -16.73
N GLY A 145 -36.70 -21.23 -16.66
CA GLY A 145 -37.64 -20.11 -16.76
C GLY A 145 -38.29 -19.71 -15.43
N ASP A 146 -37.86 -20.30 -14.32
CA ASP A 146 -38.32 -19.97 -12.98
C ASP A 146 -37.97 -18.52 -12.63
N ARG A 147 -38.87 -17.83 -11.90
CA ARG A 147 -38.66 -16.44 -11.47
C ARG A 147 -38.90 -16.28 -9.97
N LEU A 148 -38.04 -15.50 -9.33
CA LEU A 148 -38.19 -15.06 -7.95
C LEU A 148 -38.35 -13.54 -7.91
N TYR A 149 -39.36 -13.08 -7.20
CA TYR A 149 -39.59 -11.66 -6.91
C TYR A 149 -39.10 -11.37 -5.49
N ALA A 150 -37.91 -10.78 -5.37
CA ALA A 150 -37.32 -10.44 -4.09
C ALA A 150 -37.66 -8.98 -3.74
N PRO A 151 -38.23 -8.66 -2.57
CA PRO A 151 -38.46 -7.28 -2.17
C PRO A 151 -37.16 -6.49 -2.20
N THR A 152 -37.18 -5.24 -2.70
CA THR A 152 -35.98 -4.39 -2.77
C THR A 152 -35.36 -4.13 -1.39
N GLU A 153 -36.16 -4.20 -0.32
CA GLU A 153 -35.70 -4.14 1.08
C GLU A 153 -34.74 -5.28 1.46
N GLN A 154 -34.79 -6.43 0.77
CA GLN A 154 -33.95 -7.61 1.03
C GLN A 154 -32.74 -7.70 0.10
N VAL A 155 -32.32 -6.57 -0.47
CA VAL A 155 -31.27 -6.57 -1.47
C VAL A 155 -29.88 -6.94 -0.93
N ASP A 156 -29.67 -6.79 0.37
CA ASP A 156 -28.48 -7.29 1.07
C ASP A 156 -28.25 -8.80 0.88
N ARG A 157 -29.32 -9.54 0.51
CA ARG A 157 -29.27 -10.98 0.21
C ARG A 157 -28.86 -11.30 -1.22
N VAL A 158 -28.69 -10.28 -2.08
CA VAL A 158 -28.33 -10.41 -3.50
C VAL A 158 -26.98 -9.76 -3.75
N GLY A 159 -26.01 -10.56 -4.18
CA GLY A 159 -24.67 -10.10 -4.59
C GLY A 159 -24.48 -10.23 -6.09
N ARG A 160 -23.64 -9.39 -6.70
CA ARG A 160 -23.18 -9.63 -8.09
C ARG A 160 -22.37 -10.93 -8.13
N TYR A 161 -22.60 -11.76 -9.14
CA TYR A 161 -21.78 -12.94 -9.36
C TYR A 161 -20.41 -12.53 -9.88
N ILE A 162 -19.35 -13.03 -9.24
CA ILE A 162 -17.97 -12.85 -9.67
C ILE A 162 -17.38 -14.25 -9.87
N GLY A 163 -17.26 -14.64 -11.14
CA GLY A 163 -16.74 -15.95 -11.54
C GLY A 163 -15.25 -15.91 -11.89
N PRO A 164 -14.57 -17.06 -11.86
CA PRO A 164 -13.15 -17.18 -12.22
C PRO A 164 -12.88 -17.05 -13.74
N SER A 165 -13.92 -17.05 -14.58
CA SER A 165 -13.79 -16.99 -16.04
C SER A 165 -14.90 -16.12 -16.64
N ALA A 166 -14.72 -15.71 -17.90
CA ALA A 166 -15.72 -14.97 -18.66
C ALA A 166 -16.90 -15.84 -19.16
N GLN A 167 -16.92 -17.14 -18.85
CA GLN A 167 -18.01 -18.01 -19.26
C GLN A 167 -19.27 -17.79 -18.40
N PRO A 168 -20.47 -17.83 -19.01
CA PRO A 168 -21.73 -17.79 -18.28
C PRO A 168 -21.82 -18.88 -17.21
N PRO A 169 -22.19 -18.55 -15.95
CA PRO A 169 -22.41 -19.56 -14.93
C PRO A 169 -23.69 -20.36 -15.22
N ALA A 170 -23.76 -21.58 -14.71
CA ALA A 170 -25.00 -22.35 -14.68
C ALA A 170 -25.99 -21.70 -13.69
N LEU A 171 -27.19 -21.36 -14.17
CA LEU A 171 -28.27 -20.86 -13.31
C LEU A 171 -28.76 -21.97 -12.38
N SER A 172 -29.05 -21.61 -11.14
CA SER A 172 -29.61 -22.53 -10.15
C SER A 172 -31.09 -22.83 -10.45
N ARG A 173 -31.60 -23.96 -9.95
CA ARG A 173 -33.03 -24.32 -10.05
C ARG A 173 -33.74 -24.04 -8.73
N LEU A 174 -34.88 -23.35 -8.79
CA LEU A 174 -35.69 -23.08 -7.60
C LEU A 174 -36.33 -24.36 -7.06
N GLY A 175 -36.57 -24.40 -5.75
CA GLY A 175 -37.17 -25.56 -5.07
C GLY A 175 -36.28 -26.80 -4.96
N THR A 176 -35.06 -26.77 -5.50
CA THR A 176 -34.10 -27.89 -5.40
C THR A 176 -33.15 -27.72 -4.22
N GLN A 177 -32.60 -28.82 -3.71
CA GLN A 177 -31.56 -28.79 -2.68
C GLN A 177 -30.14 -28.61 -3.26
N GLU A 178 -30.00 -28.39 -4.57
CA GLU A 178 -28.70 -28.33 -5.24
C GLU A 178 -27.80 -27.24 -4.64
N TRP A 179 -28.35 -26.02 -4.50
CA TRP A 179 -27.62 -24.90 -3.91
C TRP A 179 -27.26 -25.14 -2.44
N THR A 180 -28.18 -25.69 -1.65
CA THR A 180 -27.94 -26.02 -0.25
C THR A 180 -26.82 -27.05 -0.11
N ARG A 181 -26.82 -28.11 -0.94
CA ARG A 181 -25.75 -29.11 -0.97
C ARG A 181 -24.42 -28.50 -1.42
N ALA A 182 -24.43 -27.62 -2.42
CA ALA A 182 -23.24 -26.91 -2.87
C ALA A 182 -22.64 -26.05 -1.74
N LYS A 183 -23.46 -25.24 -1.04
CA LYS A 183 -23.04 -24.46 0.13
C LYS A 183 -22.46 -25.35 1.23
N GLN A 184 -23.11 -26.46 1.54
CA GLN A 184 -22.64 -27.39 2.58
C GLN A 184 -21.27 -27.99 2.23
N ARG A 185 -21.07 -28.42 0.98
CA ARG A 185 -19.77 -28.94 0.51
C ARG A 185 -18.67 -27.89 0.60
N VAL A 186 -18.94 -26.65 0.16
CA VAL A 186 -17.97 -25.55 0.24
C VAL A 186 -17.65 -25.22 1.70
N LYS A 187 -18.67 -25.17 2.58
CA LYS A 187 -18.49 -24.93 4.01
C LYS A 187 -17.61 -26.00 4.67
N GLN A 188 -17.81 -27.27 4.31
CA GLN A 188 -16.99 -28.36 4.83
C GLN A 188 -15.53 -28.20 4.39
N ARG A 189 -15.28 -27.98 3.09
CA ARG A 189 -13.91 -27.77 2.56
C ARG A 189 -13.22 -26.56 3.17
N ALA A 190 -13.95 -25.46 3.35
CA ALA A 190 -13.43 -24.28 4.04
C ALA A 190 -13.05 -24.61 5.49
N GLY A 191 -13.86 -25.43 6.18
CA GLY A 191 -13.54 -25.91 7.53
C GLY A 191 -12.30 -26.80 7.60
N GLU A 192 -12.09 -27.65 6.59
CA GLU A 192 -10.87 -28.47 6.45
C GLU A 192 -9.63 -27.58 6.26
N LEU A 193 -9.69 -26.61 5.34
CA LEU A 193 -8.62 -25.63 5.13
C LEU A 193 -8.29 -24.83 6.41
N VAL A 194 -9.32 -24.39 7.15
CA VAL A 194 -9.12 -23.65 8.41
C VAL A 194 -8.41 -24.52 9.44
N LYS A 195 -8.74 -25.81 9.53
CA LYS A 195 -8.05 -26.74 10.44
C LYS A 195 -6.58 -26.91 10.05
N GLU A 196 -6.28 -27.04 8.76
CA GLU A 196 -4.91 -27.14 8.26
C GLU A 196 -4.10 -25.87 8.57
N LEU A 197 -4.67 -24.69 8.33
CA LEU A 197 -4.05 -23.40 8.66
C LEU A 197 -3.81 -23.28 10.16
N LEU A 198 -4.78 -23.66 11.00
CA LEU A 198 -4.63 -23.61 12.46
C LEU A 198 -3.51 -24.55 12.93
N ALA A 199 -3.44 -25.77 12.38
CA ALA A 199 -2.38 -26.72 12.69
C ALA A 199 -1.00 -26.18 12.29
N LEU A 200 -0.90 -25.55 11.11
CA LEU A 200 0.32 -24.89 10.64
C LEU A 200 0.77 -23.77 11.59
N TYR A 201 -0.15 -22.91 12.04
CA TYR A 201 0.16 -21.83 12.98
C TYR A 201 0.58 -22.36 14.35
N ALA A 202 -0.11 -23.39 14.86
CA ALA A 202 0.27 -24.04 16.12
C ALA A 202 1.66 -24.68 16.04
N LEU A 203 1.99 -25.32 14.92
CA LEU A 203 3.33 -25.88 14.70
C LEU A 203 4.40 -24.78 14.69
N ARG A 204 4.13 -23.66 14.04
CA ARG A 204 5.05 -22.51 14.00
C ARG A 204 5.23 -21.79 15.33
N GLU A 205 4.28 -21.88 16.27
CA GLU A 205 4.46 -21.36 17.63
C GLU A 205 5.49 -22.17 18.42
N VAL A 206 5.61 -23.47 18.15
CA VAL A 206 6.45 -24.38 18.95
C VAL A 206 7.83 -24.59 18.32
N ILE A 207 7.95 -24.47 16.99
CA ILE A 207 9.24 -24.61 16.31
C ILE A 207 10.07 -23.33 16.48
N PRO A 208 11.31 -23.42 16.99
CA PRO A 208 12.23 -22.29 17.01
C PRO A 208 12.60 -21.89 15.57
N GLY A 209 12.48 -20.60 15.28
CA GLY A 209 13.00 -19.96 14.07
C GLY A 209 14.38 -19.36 14.28
N PHE A 210 14.86 -18.64 13.27
CA PHE A 210 16.08 -17.85 13.35
C PHE A 210 15.72 -16.38 13.59
N ALA A 211 16.13 -15.86 14.75
CA ALA A 211 15.99 -14.45 15.08
C ALA A 211 17.15 -13.67 14.44
N PHE A 212 16.84 -12.78 13.50
CA PHE A 212 17.82 -11.88 12.92
C PHE A 212 18.23 -10.80 13.93
N SER A 213 19.43 -10.23 13.76
CA SER A 213 19.89 -9.11 14.56
C SER A 213 19.17 -7.82 14.16
N PRO A 214 19.10 -6.82 15.05
CA PRO A 214 18.66 -5.48 14.70
C PRO A 214 19.48 -4.88 13.54
N ASP A 215 18.90 -3.88 12.89
CA ASP A 215 19.56 -3.17 11.80
C ASP A 215 20.91 -2.59 12.24
N THR A 216 21.84 -2.60 11.29
CA THR A 216 23.15 -1.96 11.44
C THR A 216 23.18 -0.67 10.62
N THR A 217 24.18 0.19 10.88
CA THR A 217 24.40 1.40 10.08
C THR A 217 24.43 1.09 8.58
N TRP A 218 25.06 -0.02 8.18
CA TRP A 218 25.10 -0.44 6.78
C TRP A 218 23.72 -0.74 6.17
N GLN A 219 22.79 -1.29 6.95
CA GLN A 219 21.41 -1.51 6.51
C GLN A 219 20.70 -0.18 6.25
N GLU A 220 20.86 0.80 7.16
CA GLU A 220 20.31 2.14 6.99
C GLU A 220 20.88 2.82 5.73
N GLU A 221 22.19 2.66 5.47
CA GLU A 221 22.84 3.21 4.28
C GLU A 221 22.32 2.58 2.98
N MET A 222 22.10 1.27 2.98
CA MET A 222 21.53 0.55 1.85
C MET A 222 20.08 1.02 1.58
N GLU A 223 19.24 1.15 2.61
CA GLU A 223 17.86 1.62 2.47
C GLU A 223 17.81 3.08 2.02
N ALA A 224 18.69 3.91 2.57
CA ALA A 224 18.86 5.30 2.19
C ALA A 224 19.22 5.47 0.70
N SER A 225 19.98 4.53 0.12
CA SER A 225 20.38 4.54 -1.28
C SER A 225 19.21 4.36 -2.26
N PHE A 226 18.04 3.91 -1.80
CA PHE A 226 16.89 3.73 -2.66
C PHE A 226 16.34 5.09 -3.14
N PRO A 227 16.19 5.31 -4.46
CA PRO A 227 15.96 6.64 -5.04
C PRO A 227 14.51 7.13 -4.94
N TYR A 228 13.61 6.37 -4.31
CA TYR A 228 12.21 6.75 -4.16
C TYR A 228 11.87 6.99 -2.69
N VAL A 229 10.89 7.87 -2.46
CA VAL A 229 10.32 8.07 -1.13
C VAL A 229 9.25 7.01 -0.92
N GLU A 230 9.41 6.22 0.12
CA GLU A 230 8.44 5.20 0.50
C GLU A 230 7.10 5.82 0.90
N THR A 231 6.02 5.14 0.54
CA THR A 231 4.68 5.48 1.01
C THR A 231 4.51 5.06 2.47
N ALA A 232 3.52 5.64 3.17
CA ALA A 232 3.24 5.26 4.56
C ALA A 232 2.94 3.75 4.73
N ASP A 233 2.29 3.12 3.74
CA ASP A 233 2.00 1.68 3.77
C ASP A 233 3.29 0.85 3.58
N GLN A 234 4.20 1.31 2.72
CA GLN A 234 5.51 0.66 2.51
C GLN A 234 6.37 0.74 3.77
N VAL A 235 6.48 1.93 4.39
CA VAL A 235 7.20 2.09 5.67
C VAL A 235 6.64 1.17 6.74
N LYS A 236 5.30 1.11 6.87
CA LYS A 236 4.64 0.22 7.82
C LYS A 236 4.93 -1.25 7.53
N ALA A 237 4.85 -1.67 6.27
CA ALA A 237 5.12 -3.05 5.88
C ALA A 237 6.58 -3.44 6.18
N THR A 238 7.55 -2.57 5.85
CA THR A 238 8.98 -2.80 6.14
C THR A 238 9.22 -2.98 7.63
N LEU A 239 8.70 -2.09 8.48
CA LEU A 239 8.85 -2.20 9.94
C LEU A 239 8.24 -3.51 10.48
N GLN A 240 7.06 -3.90 10.00
CA GLN A 240 6.42 -5.14 10.41
C GLN A 240 7.18 -6.39 9.97
N ILE A 241 7.80 -6.37 8.79
CA ILE A 241 8.65 -7.47 8.32
C ILE A 241 9.88 -7.59 9.22
N LYS A 242 10.58 -6.49 9.49
CA LYS A 242 11.77 -6.49 10.34
C LYS A 242 11.46 -7.00 11.75
N ASP A 243 10.39 -6.48 12.37
CA ASP A 243 9.93 -6.93 13.69
C ASP A 243 9.59 -8.43 13.71
N ASP A 244 9.01 -8.97 12.64
CA ASP A 244 8.76 -10.41 12.55
C ASP A 244 10.03 -11.24 12.30
N MET A 245 11.03 -10.70 11.59
CA MET A 245 12.32 -11.34 11.35
C MET A 245 13.23 -11.36 12.59
N GLU A 246 13.15 -10.35 13.46
CA GLU A 246 13.93 -10.29 14.70
C GLU A 246 13.41 -11.24 15.79
N LYS A 247 12.22 -11.82 15.63
CA LYS A 247 11.64 -12.77 16.59
C LYS A 247 12.22 -14.17 16.39
N ALA A 248 12.31 -14.91 17.49
CA ALA A 248 12.72 -16.32 17.49
C ALA A 248 11.66 -17.27 16.89
N LYS A 249 10.54 -16.75 16.37
CA LYS A 249 9.48 -17.52 15.71
C LYS A 249 9.63 -17.37 14.20
N PRO A 250 9.43 -18.43 13.39
CA PRO A 250 9.43 -18.31 11.94
C PRO A 250 8.38 -17.29 11.46
N MET A 251 8.83 -16.27 10.72
CA MET A 251 7.94 -15.28 10.09
C MET A 251 7.05 -15.93 9.02
N ASP A 252 5.77 -15.56 9.00
CA ASP A 252 4.80 -15.93 7.96
C ASP A 252 3.90 -14.75 7.62
N ARG A 253 4.41 -13.87 6.76
CA ARG A 253 3.73 -12.64 6.35
C ARG A 253 3.56 -12.61 4.84
N LEU A 254 2.34 -12.32 4.41
CA LEU A 254 2.03 -12.01 3.02
C LEU A 254 1.91 -10.50 2.85
N VAL A 255 2.70 -9.93 1.94
CA VAL A 255 2.56 -8.52 1.54
C VAL A 255 1.89 -8.49 0.17
N CYS A 256 0.69 -7.89 0.12
CA CYS A 256 -0.03 -7.67 -1.11
C CYS A 256 0.22 -6.24 -1.59
N GLY A 257 0.82 -6.11 -2.77
CA GLY A 257 1.00 -4.84 -3.46
C GLY A 257 0.49 -4.93 -4.90
N ASP A 258 0.11 -3.80 -5.47
CA ASP A 258 -0.12 -3.67 -6.92
C ASP A 258 1.23 -3.46 -7.63
N VAL A 259 1.27 -3.63 -8.95
CA VAL A 259 2.50 -3.50 -9.75
C VAL A 259 3.01 -2.04 -9.72
N GLY A 260 4.14 -1.79 -9.04
CA GLY A 260 4.85 -0.51 -9.05
C GLY A 260 5.49 -0.12 -7.72
#